data_AF-A0A0P9GP87-F1
#
_entry.id   AF-A0A0P9GP87-F1
#
_cell.length_a   1.000
_cell.length_b   1.000
_cell.length_c   1.000
_cell.angle_alpha   90.00
_cell.angle_beta   90.00
_cell.angle_gamma   90.00
#
_symmetry.space_group_name_H-M   'P 1'
#
loop_
_entity.id
_entity.type
_entity.pdbx_description
1 polymer ?
#
loop_
_entity_poly.entity_id
_entity_poly.type
_entity_poly.pdbx_seq_one_letter_code
_entity_poly.pdbx_strand_id
1 'polypeptide(L)'
;MFPIRLLGYDRSEVEGELMRLQEQIQELKAALGEAKAVVNDLQMQLEESSILLAAARRDRLLALQETTSYEIPVTLIFGPVRTFASLVPLVDDLEELPDLTVKFRIYRDGVYRVDAMVDATEQLESWLKRNPSVRDVFFEDSSFHVLLKE
;
A
#
# COMPACT_ATOMS: atom_id res chain seq x y z
N MET A 1 51.08 -18.94 23.21
CA MET A 1 52.20 -19.30 22.31
C MET A 1 51.82 -20.62 21.65
N PHE A 2 51.61 -20.64 20.34
CA PHE A 2 51.25 -21.88 19.63
C PHE A 2 52.51 -22.75 19.41
N PRO A 3 52.39 -24.09 19.46
CA PRO A 3 53.50 -24.99 19.16
C PRO A 3 53.98 -24.84 17.70
N ILE A 4 55.24 -25.20 17.44
CA ILE A 4 55.93 -25.04 16.13
C ILE A 4 55.18 -25.73 14.98
N ARG A 5 54.33 -26.73 15.29
CA ARG A 5 53.38 -27.34 14.36
C ARG A 5 51.99 -27.29 14.95
N LEU A 6 51.05 -26.74 14.21
CA LEU A 6 49.63 -26.71 14.53
C LEU A 6 48.95 -27.78 13.65
N LEU A 7 48.56 -28.90 14.25
CA LEU A 7 47.84 -30.00 13.56
C LEU A 7 48.55 -30.58 12.31
N GLY A 8 49.88 -30.43 12.21
CA GLY A 8 50.68 -30.94 11.08
C GLY A 8 51.03 -29.90 10.02
N TYR A 9 50.47 -28.68 10.09
CA TYR A 9 50.79 -27.57 9.20
C TYR A 9 51.98 -26.76 9.71
N ASP A 10 52.75 -26.20 8.77
CA ASP A 10 53.84 -25.29 9.09
C ASP A 10 53.26 -24.02 9.71
N ARG A 11 53.83 -23.61 10.84
CA ARG A 11 53.36 -22.43 11.57
C ARG A 11 53.42 -21.17 10.72
N SER A 12 54.38 -21.04 9.81
CA SER A 12 54.52 -19.88 8.94
C SER A 12 53.39 -19.78 7.91
N GLU A 13 52.93 -20.92 7.38
CA GLU A 13 51.78 -20.99 6.46
C GLU A 13 50.48 -20.59 7.18
N VAL A 14 50.28 -21.10 8.40
CA VAL A 14 49.10 -20.76 9.22
C VAL A 14 49.11 -19.29 9.64
N GLU A 15 50.27 -18.73 10.00
CA GLU A 15 50.40 -17.31 10.32
C GLU A 15 50.14 -16.42 9.09
N GLY A 16 50.58 -16.83 7.90
CA GLY A 16 50.30 -16.13 6.64
C GLY A 16 48.82 -16.09 6.27
N GLU A 17 48.13 -17.23 6.36
CA GLU A 17 46.68 -17.29 6.12
C GLU A 17 45.89 -16.51 7.17
N LEU A 18 46.31 -16.52 8.44
CA LEU A 18 45.70 -15.69 9.48
C LEU A 18 45.85 -14.20 9.21
N MET A 19 47.01 -13.74 8.75
CA MET A 19 47.20 -12.33 8.36
C MET A 19 46.28 -11.96 7.18
N ARG A 20 46.20 -12.81 6.15
CA ARG A 20 45.32 -12.59 5.01
C ARG A 20 43.84 -12.53 5.41
N LEU A 21 43.39 -13.44 6.27
CA LEU A 21 42.03 -13.44 6.80
C LEU A 21 41.77 -12.18 7.64
N GLN A 22 42.76 -11.73 8.39
CA GLN A 22 42.65 -10.51 9.20
C GLN A 22 42.52 -9.26 8.32
N GLU A 23 43.27 -9.18 7.21
CA GLU A 23 43.13 -8.11 6.20
C GLU A 23 41.74 -8.15 5.55
N GLN A 24 41.28 -9.31 5.11
CA GLN A 24 39.94 -9.47 4.53
C GLN A 24 38.82 -9.08 5.49
N ILE A 25 38.96 -9.40 6.79
CA ILE A 25 38.00 -8.99 7.81
C ILE A 25 37.99 -7.47 7.97
N GLN A 26 39.13 -6.80 7.89
CA GLN A 26 39.20 -5.34 7.96
C GLN A 26 38.56 -4.68 6.74
N GLU A 27 38.83 -5.19 5.54
CA GLU A 27 38.20 -4.71 4.30
C GLU A 27 36.68 -4.87 4.33
N LEU A 28 36.18 -6.05 4.75
CA LEU A 28 34.74 -6.30 4.87
C LEU A 28 34.08 -5.41 5.92
N LYS A 29 34.77 -5.10 7.03
CA LYS A 29 34.26 -4.16 8.03
C LYS A 29 34.16 -2.75 7.49
N ALA A 30 35.13 -2.31 6.69
CA ALA A 30 35.10 -0.99 6.05
C ALA A 30 33.93 -0.90 5.05
N ALA A 31 33.81 -1.89 4.15
CA ALA A 31 32.73 -1.95 3.17
C ALA A 31 31.34 -2.01 3.83
N LEU A 32 31.20 -2.75 4.94
CA LEU A 32 29.96 -2.78 5.72
C LEU A 32 29.64 -1.41 6.35
N GLY A 33 30.66 -0.69 6.81
CA GLY A 33 30.52 0.68 7.33
C GLY A 33 30.00 1.64 6.27
N GLU A 34 30.58 1.60 5.07
CA GLU A 34 30.15 2.42 3.93
C GLU A 34 28.72 2.08 3.50
N ALA A 35 28.39 0.79 3.37
CA ALA A 35 27.05 0.35 3.01
C ALA A 35 26.00 0.82 4.02
N LYS A 36 26.31 0.78 5.33
CA LYS A 36 25.42 1.32 6.38
C LYS A 36 25.23 2.82 6.27
N ALA A 37 26.28 3.57 5.95
CA ALA A 37 26.18 5.01 5.75
C ALA A 37 25.26 5.35 4.56
N VAL A 38 25.40 4.63 3.44
CA VAL A 38 24.52 4.78 2.27
C VAL A 38 23.06 4.44 2.59
N VAL A 39 22.81 3.36 3.34
CA VAL A 39 21.45 3.00 3.76
C VAL A 39 20.83 4.09 4.63
N ASN A 40 21.57 4.64 5.58
CA ASN A 40 21.07 5.72 6.43
C ASN A 40 20.74 6.98 5.61
N ASP A 41 21.59 7.35 4.64
CA ASP A 41 21.35 8.50 3.77
C ASP A 41 20.09 8.31 2.90
N LEU A 42 19.93 7.12 2.30
CA LEU A 42 18.73 6.78 1.53
C LEU A 42 17.46 6.76 2.40
N GLN A 43 17.56 6.31 3.65
CA GLN A 43 16.43 6.35 4.59
C GLN A 43 16.02 7.79 4.92
N MET A 44 16.99 8.68 5.16
CA MET A 44 16.71 10.11 5.37
C MET A 44 16.05 10.74 4.13
N GLN A 45 16.57 10.48 2.94
CA GLN A 45 15.99 11.00 1.69
C GLN A 45 14.57 10.49 1.45
N LEU A 46 14.29 9.23 1.79
CA LEU A 46 12.95 8.67 1.69
C LEU A 46 11.98 9.34 2.67
N GLU A 47 12.42 9.58 3.90
CA GLU A 47 11.62 10.27 4.92
C GLU A 47 11.32 11.72 4.49
N GLU A 48 12.32 12.45 3.99
CA GLU A 48 12.15 13.79 3.43
C GLU A 48 11.19 13.79 2.23
N SER A 49 11.34 12.86 1.30
CA SER A 49 10.44 12.72 0.15
C SER A 49 9.00 12.38 0.58
N SER A 50 8.83 11.61 1.65
CA SER A 50 7.50 11.27 2.19
C SER A 50 6.82 12.49 2.80
N ILE A 51 7.57 13.34 3.50
CA ILE A 51 7.09 14.61 4.07
C ILE A 51 6.68 15.55 2.94
N LEU A 52 7.51 15.70 1.91
CA LEU A 52 7.20 16.54 0.75
C LEU A 52 5.96 16.03 0.00
N LEU A 53 5.79 14.71 -0.14
CA LEU A 53 4.62 14.13 -0.80
C LEU A 53 3.34 14.31 0.02
N ALA A 54 3.43 14.20 1.36
CA ALA A 54 2.31 14.50 2.25
C ALA A 54 1.92 15.98 2.20
N ALA A 55 2.91 16.89 2.18
CA ALA A 55 2.69 18.33 2.01
C ALA A 55 2.04 18.65 0.66
N ALA A 56 2.57 18.11 -0.45
CA ALA A 56 2.00 18.30 -1.78
C ALA A 56 0.56 17.74 -1.89
N ARG A 57 0.28 16.61 -1.24
CA ARG A 57 -1.08 16.04 -1.18
C ARG A 57 -2.01 16.96 -0.39
N ARG A 58 -1.56 17.52 0.74
CA ARG A 58 -2.31 18.49 1.54
C ARG A 58 -2.58 19.77 0.75
N ASP A 59 -1.58 20.32 0.09
CA ASP A 59 -1.72 21.54 -0.72
C ASP A 59 -2.66 21.32 -1.90
N ARG A 60 -2.62 20.14 -2.52
CA ARG A 60 -3.59 19.75 -3.55
C ARG A 60 -5.01 19.65 -2.97
N LEU A 61 -5.19 19.04 -1.80
CA LEU A 61 -6.50 18.95 -1.14
C LEU A 61 -7.05 20.33 -0.73
N LEU A 62 -6.18 21.24 -0.29
CA LEU A 62 -6.56 22.62 0.05
C LEU A 62 -6.89 23.45 -1.21
N ALA A 63 -6.12 23.31 -2.29
CA ALA A 63 -6.42 23.94 -3.58
C ALA A 63 -7.74 23.43 -4.19
N LEU A 64 -8.07 22.15 -3.95
CA LEU A 64 -9.37 21.56 -4.30
C LEU A 64 -10.49 22.00 -3.32
N GLN A 65 -10.21 22.56 -2.15
CA GLN A 65 -11.28 23.09 -1.28
C GLN A 65 -11.75 24.49 -1.65
N GLU A 66 -10.94 25.27 -2.38
CA GLU A 66 -11.24 26.68 -2.66
C GLU A 66 -12.00 26.91 -3.98
N THR A 67 -12.18 25.90 -4.82
CA THR A 67 -12.86 26.07 -6.11
C THR A 67 -13.75 24.88 -6.49
N THR A 68 -15.07 25.03 -6.35
CA THR A 68 -16.14 24.18 -6.96
C THR A 68 -16.49 22.90 -6.18
N SER A 69 -17.77 22.49 -6.17
CA SER A 69 -18.16 21.20 -5.58
C SER A 69 -17.43 20.08 -6.32
N TYR A 70 -16.60 19.33 -5.61
CA TYR A 70 -15.75 18.32 -6.20
C TYR A 70 -16.46 16.98 -6.16
N GLU A 71 -16.87 16.53 -7.34
CA GLU A 71 -17.11 15.13 -7.62
C GLU A 71 -15.83 14.31 -7.34
N ILE A 72 -15.85 13.50 -6.28
CA ILE A 72 -14.78 12.62 -5.82
C ILE A 72 -14.90 11.27 -6.55
N PRO A 73 -13.88 10.80 -7.29
CA PRO A 73 -13.90 9.47 -7.88
C PRO A 73 -13.83 8.39 -6.79
N VAL A 74 -14.77 7.44 -6.84
CA VAL A 74 -14.84 6.30 -5.94
C VAL A 74 -15.06 5.01 -6.71
N THR A 75 -14.48 3.92 -6.21
CA THR A 75 -14.72 2.56 -6.73
C THR A 75 -15.53 1.77 -5.71
N LEU A 76 -16.68 1.24 -6.10
CA LEU A 76 -17.50 0.36 -5.28
C LEU A 76 -17.26 -1.08 -5.72
N ILE A 77 -16.90 -1.94 -4.78
CA ILE A 77 -16.57 -3.35 -5.02
C ILE A 77 -17.52 -4.21 -4.21
N PHE A 78 -18.44 -4.88 -4.89
CA PHE A 78 -19.43 -5.78 -4.30
C PHE A 78 -18.99 -7.23 -4.50
N GLY A 79 -18.80 -7.99 -3.42
CA GLY A 79 -18.50 -9.41 -3.54
C GLY A 79 -18.23 -10.13 -2.21
N PRO A 80 -18.16 -11.47 -2.24
CA PRO A 80 -18.40 -12.34 -3.39
C PRO A 80 -19.89 -12.45 -3.76
N VAL A 81 -20.20 -12.42 -5.06
CA VAL A 81 -21.56 -12.44 -5.61
C VAL A 81 -21.83 -13.80 -6.23
N ARG A 82 -22.70 -14.61 -5.60
CA ARG A 82 -23.07 -15.94 -6.11
C ARG A 82 -24.16 -15.87 -7.19
N THR A 83 -25.08 -14.93 -7.07
CA THR A 83 -26.20 -14.74 -8.00
C THR A 83 -26.34 -13.26 -8.35
N PHE A 84 -26.38 -12.93 -9.64
CA PHE A 84 -26.61 -11.55 -10.09
C PHE A 84 -27.94 -10.96 -9.62
N ALA A 85 -28.95 -11.81 -9.39
CA ALA A 85 -30.28 -11.39 -8.99
C ALA A 85 -30.32 -10.66 -7.64
N SER A 86 -29.39 -10.92 -6.72
CA SER A 86 -29.31 -10.20 -5.43
C SER A 86 -28.63 -8.82 -5.55
N LEU A 87 -27.98 -8.55 -6.68
CA LEU A 87 -27.13 -7.37 -6.85
C LEU A 87 -27.76 -6.30 -7.74
N VAL A 88 -28.61 -6.69 -8.70
CA VAL A 88 -29.31 -5.77 -9.60
C VAL A 88 -30.10 -4.69 -8.83
N PRO A 89 -30.95 -5.02 -7.83
CA PRO A 89 -31.71 -4.00 -7.12
C PRO A 89 -30.81 -3.02 -6.35
N LEU A 90 -29.73 -3.53 -5.74
CA LEU A 90 -28.79 -2.70 -4.99
C LEU A 90 -28.07 -1.67 -5.87
N VAL A 91 -27.67 -2.08 -7.08
CA VAL A 91 -26.98 -1.19 -8.01
C VAL A 91 -27.95 -0.20 -8.64
N ASP A 92 -29.19 -0.62 -8.91
CA ASP A 92 -30.22 0.28 -9.42
C ASP A 92 -30.57 1.34 -8.35
N ASP A 93 -30.76 0.95 -7.08
CA ASP A 93 -30.99 1.88 -5.97
C ASP A 93 -29.82 2.87 -5.78
N LEU A 94 -28.60 2.41 -6.05
CA LEU A 94 -27.38 3.22 -5.93
C LEU A 94 -27.34 4.32 -7.01
N GLU A 95 -27.88 4.05 -8.20
CA GLU A 95 -27.98 5.04 -9.28
C GLU A 95 -29.07 6.08 -9.08
N GLU A 96 -30.03 5.82 -8.20
CA GLU A 96 -31.04 6.80 -7.81
C GLU A 96 -30.49 7.85 -6.82
N LEU A 97 -29.25 7.70 -6.35
CA LEU A 97 -28.61 8.68 -5.47
C LEU A 97 -28.29 9.97 -6.26
N PRO A 98 -28.83 11.13 -5.84
CA PRO A 98 -28.67 12.39 -6.57
C PRO A 98 -27.22 12.85 -6.65
N ASP A 99 -26.40 12.43 -5.69
CA ASP A 99 -25.00 12.85 -5.54
C ASP A 99 -24.02 11.76 -6.02
N LEU A 100 -24.50 10.80 -6.82
CA LEU A 100 -23.69 9.73 -7.40
C LEU A 100 -23.82 9.70 -8.92
N THR A 101 -22.70 9.87 -9.61
CA THR A 101 -22.63 9.68 -11.06
C THR A 101 -21.88 8.39 -11.39
N VAL A 102 -22.59 7.35 -11.84
CA VAL A 102 -21.98 6.08 -12.26
C VAL A 102 -21.34 6.22 -13.65
N LYS A 103 -20.05 5.86 -13.75
CA LYS A 103 -19.29 5.89 -15.01
C LYS A 103 -19.32 4.57 -15.76
N PHE A 104 -19.09 3.46 -15.06
CA PHE A 104 -19.15 2.14 -15.66
C PHE A 104 -19.33 1.04 -14.61
N ARG A 105 -19.78 -0.13 -15.09
CA ARG A 105 -20.03 -1.32 -14.28
C ARG A 105 -19.35 -2.53 -14.91
N ILE A 106 -18.64 -3.32 -14.10
CA ILE A 106 -17.92 -4.52 -14.57
C ILE A 106 -18.22 -5.68 -13.63
N TYR A 107 -18.63 -6.82 -14.18
CA TYR A 107 -18.62 -8.09 -13.46
C TYR A 107 -17.48 -8.95 -13.93
N ARG A 108 -16.64 -9.39 -12.98
CA ARG A 108 -15.53 -10.28 -13.27
C ARG A 108 -15.21 -11.12 -12.03
N ASP A 109 -14.96 -12.41 -12.25
CA ASP A 109 -14.43 -13.32 -11.22
C ASP A 109 -15.29 -13.36 -9.92
N GLY A 110 -16.61 -13.24 -10.04
CA GLY A 110 -17.53 -13.28 -8.88
C GLY A 110 -17.63 -11.96 -8.10
N VAL A 111 -17.04 -10.89 -8.61
CA VAL A 111 -17.06 -9.55 -8.02
C VAL A 111 -17.69 -8.56 -9.00
N TYR A 112 -18.51 -7.66 -8.49
CA TYR A 112 -19.10 -6.56 -9.24
C TYR A 112 -18.43 -5.26 -8.85
N ARG A 113 -17.96 -4.49 -9.83
CA ARG A 113 -17.31 -3.19 -9.64
C ARG A 113 -18.14 -2.08 -10.27
N VAL A 114 -18.34 -1.00 -9.54
CA VAL A 114 -18.97 0.24 -10.02
C VAL A 114 -18.01 1.39 -9.78
N ASP A 115 -17.55 2.02 -10.84
CA ASP A 115 -16.77 3.25 -10.74
C ASP A 115 -17.73 4.42 -10.85
N ALA A 116 -17.70 5.32 -9.87
CA ALA A 116 -18.61 6.42 -9.76
C ALA A 116 -17.92 7.70 -9.28
N MET A 117 -18.62 8.83 -9.39
CA MET A 117 -18.22 10.10 -8.81
C MET A 117 -19.23 10.48 -7.73
N VAL A 118 -18.76 10.95 -6.57
CA VAL A 118 -19.61 11.43 -5.47
C VAL A 118 -19.23 12.80 -4.98
N ASP A 119 -20.21 13.63 -4.64
CA ASP A 119 -19.93 14.92 -4.00
C ASP A 119 -19.41 14.76 -2.56
N ALA A 120 -19.84 13.70 -1.87
CA ALA A 120 -19.41 13.39 -0.51
C ALA A 120 -19.37 11.88 -0.23
N THR A 121 -18.19 11.37 0.14
CA THR A 121 -18.00 9.95 0.46
C THR A 121 -18.76 9.51 1.72
N GLU A 122 -18.96 10.41 2.69
CA GLU A 122 -19.66 10.13 3.95
C GLU A 122 -21.14 9.77 3.74
N GLN A 123 -21.79 10.40 2.75
CA GLN A 123 -23.20 10.15 2.46
C GLN A 123 -23.39 8.79 1.79
N LEU A 124 -22.51 8.46 0.83
CA LEU A 124 -22.48 7.16 0.19
C LEU A 124 -22.23 6.04 1.21
N GLU A 125 -21.25 6.22 2.11
CA GLU A 125 -20.97 5.25 3.18
C GLU A 125 -22.19 5.06 4.10
N SER A 126 -22.80 6.17 4.52
CA SER A 126 -23.99 6.16 5.38
C SER A 126 -25.19 5.49 4.70
N TRP A 127 -25.33 5.63 3.38
CA TRP A 127 -26.36 4.94 2.60
C TRP A 127 -26.06 3.44 2.51
N LEU A 128 -24.83 3.06 2.14
CA LEU A 128 -24.42 1.66 2.01
C LEU A 128 -24.63 0.90 3.33
N LYS A 129 -24.26 1.50 4.47
CA LYS A 129 -24.45 0.91 5.81
C LYS A 129 -25.92 0.74 6.20
N ARG A 130 -26.82 1.57 5.66
CA ARG A 130 -28.27 1.50 5.93
C ARG A 130 -29.01 0.59 4.95
N ASN A 131 -28.39 0.21 3.83
CA ASN A 131 -29.03 -0.61 2.82
C ASN A 131 -29.26 -2.04 3.36
N PRO A 132 -30.48 -2.59 3.25
CA PRO A 132 -30.82 -3.91 3.81
C PRO A 132 -29.99 -5.04 3.22
N SER A 133 -29.58 -4.93 1.95
CA SER A 133 -28.80 -5.95 1.23
C SER A 133 -27.31 -5.95 1.60
N VAL A 134 -26.85 -4.90 2.28
CA VAL A 134 -25.45 -4.75 2.70
C VAL A 134 -25.26 -5.32 4.11
N ARG A 135 -24.25 -6.17 4.23
CA ARG A 135 -23.79 -6.76 5.50
C ARG A 135 -22.75 -5.86 6.17
N ASP A 136 -21.77 -5.40 5.41
CA ASP A 136 -20.66 -4.59 5.91
C ASP A 136 -20.04 -3.74 4.81
N VAL A 137 -19.36 -2.67 5.21
CA VAL A 137 -18.73 -1.69 4.31
C VAL A 137 -17.38 -1.27 4.88
N PHE A 138 -16.34 -1.37 4.07
CA PHE A 138 -14.99 -0.88 4.40
C PHE A 138 -14.51 0.09 3.33
N PHE A 139 -13.77 1.12 3.75
CA PHE A 139 -13.18 2.10 2.84
C PHE A 139 -11.66 2.03 2.92
N GLU A 140 -11.02 1.67 1.80
CA GLU A 140 -9.57 1.50 1.69
C GLU A 140 -9.13 1.97 0.30
N ASP A 141 -8.00 2.68 0.19
CA ASP A 141 -7.42 3.12 -1.09
C ASP A 141 -8.43 3.72 -2.09
N SER A 142 -9.31 4.61 -1.60
CA SER A 142 -10.37 5.26 -2.40
C SER A 142 -11.44 4.31 -2.97
N SER A 143 -11.56 3.12 -2.38
CA SER A 143 -12.52 2.09 -2.76
C SER A 143 -13.42 1.69 -1.58
N PHE A 144 -14.71 1.56 -1.86
CA PHE A 144 -15.69 0.98 -0.94
C PHE A 144 -15.81 -0.52 -1.22
N HIS A 145 -15.43 -1.34 -0.24
CA HIS A 145 -15.63 -2.77 -0.25
C HIS A 145 -16.95 -3.09 0.43
N VAL A 146 -17.93 -3.56 -0.33
CA VAL A 146 -19.29 -3.81 0.11
C VAL A 146 -19.53 -5.31 0.18
N LEU A 147 -19.72 -5.81 1.40
CA LEU A 147 -20.10 -7.20 1.65
C LEU A 147 -21.62 -7.30 1.64
N LEU A 148 -22.16 -8.24 0.87
CA LEU A 148 -23.60 -8.46 0.77
C LEU A 148 -24.09 -9.48 1.80
N LYS A 149 -25.35 -9.36 2.21
CA LYS A 149 -26.05 -10.43 2.96
C LYS A 149 -26.45 -11.52 1.98
N GLU A 150 -26.16 -12.78 2.34
CA GLU A 150 -26.63 -13.97 1.59
C GLU A 150 -28.12 -14.21 1.80
#